data_AF-A0A7R8CNF0-F1
#
_entry.id   AF-A0A7R8CNF0-F1
#
_cell.length_a   1.000
_cell.length_b   1.000
_cell.length_c   1.000
_cell.angle_alpha   90.00
_cell.angle_beta   90.00
_cell.angle_gamma   90.00
#
_symmetry.space_group_name_H-M   'P 1'
#
loop_
_entity.id
_entity.type
_entity.pdbx_description
1 polymer ?
#
loop_
_entity_poly.entity_id
_entity_poly.type
_entity_poly.pdbx_seq_one_letter_code
_entity_poly.pdbx_strand_id
1 'polypeptide(L)'
;MLKDKGVLHFEDDWPLMRPTILNLLRQEPVSREKWQDLFWHVHSVCLWDEKGPPKVYNALKEDILDFIKQAQERVLSHQEDQALLKAYIAEWRKFFTQCSYLPMPFGQLEAALQGKTSTSVQRIKQQHEESVVRKLMLDSWNSSIFNNIKSRLQSSAMKLVRNERNGEAFDSQLVIGVRESYVNLSSNSEDKLEIYRENFEKSYIKATEEFYGLKAPQTLEDTGVQNYMIYAESKLREEEQRALKYLESRSGGDSVANLIRSCVFVLVTAHKETILAECLEMIKNNETQKLQLMFNLMDRVPDQGIAPMLSDLESHIYQNGIADMVESAEVITQDSEKYVERLLSLFKRFSLLVKEAFNDDPRFLTSRDKAYKKVVNDTSIFRLDLPARPTGVGGSTTSGPNKTQPESRCPELLANYCDMLLRKNTSK
;
A
#
# COMPACT_ATOMS: atom_id res chain seq x y z
N MET A 1 63.50 -40.93 -13.27
CA MET A 1 62.36 -40.78 -14.21
C MET A 1 61.12 -40.43 -13.40
N LEU A 2 60.88 -39.14 -13.20
CA LEU A 2 59.63 -38.60 -12.66
C LEU A 2 58.99 -37.82 -13.81
N LYS A 3 58.25 -38.52 -14.66
CA LYS A 3 57.40 -37.93 -15.70
C LYS A 3 55.98 -38.45 -15.48
N ASP A 4 55.03 -37.52 -15.57
CA ASP A 4 53.58 -37.71 -15.72
C ASP A 4 52.80 -38.33 -14.55
N LYS A 5 52.72 -37.62 -13.43
CA LYS A 5 51.52 -37.70 -12.57
C LYS A 5 50.59 -36.52 -12.87
N GLY A 6 49.74 -36.73 -13.88
CA GLY A 6 48.39 -36.19 -14.01
C GLY A 6 48.23 -34.67 -13.97
N VAL A 7 48.64 -33.97 -15.03
CA VAL A 7 48.07 -32.64 -15.31
C VAL A 7 46.71 -32.90 -15.95
N LEU A 8 45.63 -32.69 -15.21
CA LEU A 8 44.27 -32.75 -15.75
C LEU A 8 44.05 -31.53 -16.64
N HIS A 9 43.79 -31.75 -17.92
CA HIS A 9 43.57 -30.70 -18.91
C HIS A 9 42.08 -30.47 -19.16
N PHE A 10 41.72 -29.21 -19.45
CA PHE A 10 40.35 -28.85 -19.84
C PHE A 10 39.76 -29.76 -20.95
N GLU A 11 40.58 -30.14 -21.95
CA GLU A 11 40.14 -30.91 -23.11
C GLU A 11 39.67 -32.33 -22.73
N ASP A 12 40.18 -32.89 -21.62
CA ASP A 12 39.85 -34.25 -21.17
C ASP A 12 38.62 -34.26 -20.23
N ASP A 13 38.49 -33.23 -19.40
CA ASP A 13 37.42 -33.13 -18.39
C ASP A 13 36.14 -32.46 -18.92
N TRP A 14 36.22 -31.53 -19.89
CA TRP A 14 35.05 -30.83 -20.43
C TRP A 14 34.02 -31.76 -21.09
N PRO A 15 34.40 -32.77 -21.89
CA PRO A 15 33.45 -33.74 -22.45
C PRO A 15 32.67 -34.53 -21.39
N LEU A 16 33.24 -34.68 -20.18
CA LEU A 16 32.59 -35.36 -19.05
C LEU A 16 31.63 -34.43 -18.29
N MET A 17 31.98 -33.14 -18.19
CA MET A 17 31.16 -32.13 -17.52
C MET A 17 29.98 -31.64 -18.38
N ARG A 18 30.19 -31.43 -19.68
CA ARG A 18 29.23 -30.80 -20.60
C ARG A 18 27.85 -31.47 -20.62
N PRO A 19 27.72 -32.82 -20.68
CA PRO A 19 26.41 -33.47 -20.66
C PRO A 19 25.63 -33.16 -19.37
N THR A 20 26.30 -33.14 -18.23
CA THR A 20 25.66 -32.80 -16.94
C THR A 20 25.20 -31.34 -16.93
N ILE A 21 26.00 -30.41 -17.47
CA ILE A 21 25.65 -28.99 -17.61
C ILE A 21 24.42 -28.81 -18.51
N LEU A 22 24.38 -29.48 -19.66
CA LEU A 22 23.25 -29.44 -20.58
C LEU A 22 21.97 -30.02 -19.95
N ASN A 23 22.11 -31.12 -19.20
CA ASN A 23 20.98 -31.72 -18.49
C ASN A 23 20.43 -30.75 -17.43
N LEU A 24 21.30 -30.06 -16.69
CA LEU A 24 20.88 -29.02 -15.74
C LEU A 24 20.13 -27.89 -16.46
N LEU A 25 20.71 -27.31 -17.51
CA LEU A 25 20.08 -26.25 -18.30
C LEU A 25 18.69 -26.65 -18.82
N ARG A 26 18.51 -27.91 -19.23
CA ARG A 26 17.24 -28.47 -19.73
C ARG A 26 16.28 -28.95 -18.63
N GLN A 27 16.68 -28.88 -17.36
CA GLN A 27 15.97 -29.45 -16.22
C GLN A 27 15.75 -30.98 -16.32
N GLU A 28 16.67 -31.68 -16.97
CA GLU A 28 16.69 -33.13 -17.03
C GLU A 28 17.27 -33.72 -15.73
N PRO A 29 16.86 -34.95 -15.33
CA PRO A 29 17.30 -35.53 -14.07
C PRO A 29 18.82 -35.75 -14.05
N VAL A 30 19.48 -35.18 -13.05
CA VAL A 30 20.90 -35.41 -12.77
C VAL A 30 21.04 -36.24 -11.51
N SER A 31 21.71 -37.39 -11.63
CA SER A 31 22.03 -38.25 -10.48
C SER A 31 22.99 -37.54 -9.53
N ARG A 32 22.90 -37.85 -8.24
CA ARG A 32 23.79 -37.30 -7.20
C ARG A 32 25.27 -37.50 -7.52
N GLU A 33 25.64 -38.64 -8.10
CA GLU A 33 27.02 -38.96 -8.51
C GLU A 33 27.51 -37.96 -9.56
N LYS A 34 26.84 -37.88 -10.72
CA LYS A 34 27.12 -36.87 -11.77
C LYS A 34 27.17 -35.43 -11.25
N TRP A 35 26.33 -35.08 -10.28
CA TRP A 35 26.36 -33.77 -9.65
C TRP A 35 27.63 -33.56 -8.82
N GLN A 36 28.04 -34.53 -8.02
CA GLN A 36 29.29 -34.48 -7.25
C GLN A 36 30.53 -34.49 -8.16
N ASP A 37 30.50 -35.29 -9.22
CA ASP A 37 31.56 -35.35 -10.23
C ASP A 37 31.75 -33.99 -10.89
N LEU A 38 30.66 -33.27 -11.20
CA LEU A 38 30.73 -31.92 -11.76
C LEU A 38 31.49 -30.95 -10.84
N PHE A 39 31.27 -30.97 -9.52
CA PHE A 39 32.06 -30.16 -8.58
C PHE A 39 33.54 -30.54 -8.61
N TRP A 40 33.82 -31.85 -8.66
CA TRP A 40 35.19 -32.36 -8.68
C TRP A 40 35.94 -31.98 -9.95
N HIS A 41 35.35 -32.15 -11.12
CA HIS A 41 35.96 -31.80 -12.40
C HIS A 41 36.16 -30.28 -12.52
N VAL A 42 35.16 -29.46 -12.15
CA VAL A 42 35.30 -27.99 -12.17
C VAL A 42 36.43 -27.55 -11.23
N HIS A 43 36.48 -28.11 -10.02
CA HIS A 43 37.56 -27.80 -9.07
C HIS A 43 38.94 -28.22 -9.61
N SER A 44 39.03 -29.43 -10.18
CA SER A 44 40.28 -29.98 -10.71
C SER A 44 40.81 -29.15 -11.88
N VAL A 45 39.98 -28.84 -12.88
CA VAL A 45 40.37 -28.01 -14.02
C VAL A 45 40.76 -26.60 -13.58
N CYS A 46 40.08 -26.02 -12.59
CA CYS A 46 40.42 -24.68 -12.10
C CYS A 46 41.71 -24.64 -11.27
N LEU A 47 42.13 -25.76 -10.67
CA LEU A 47 43.32 -25.83 -9.82
C LEU A 47 44.57 -26.25 -10.60
N TRP A 48 44.44 -27.17 -11.54
CA TRP A 48 45.57 -27.84 -12.20
C TRP A 48 45.89 -27.32 -13.61
N ASP A 49 44.96 -26.61 -14.27
CA ASP A 49 45.18 -25.98 -15.57
C ASP A 49 45.14 -24.46 -15.44
N GLU A 50 46.30 -23.80 -15.58
CA GLU A 50 46.40 -22.32 -15.51
C GLU A 50 45.53 -21.61 -16.57
N LYS A 51 45.24 -22.26 -17.69
CA LYS A 51 44.34 -21.75 -18.75
C LYS A 51 42.93 -22.37 -18.66
N GLY A 52 42.68 -23.25 -17.70
CA GLY A 52 41.41 -23.93 -17.48
C GLY A 52 40.25 -22.99 -17.15
N PRO A 53 40.36 -22.11 -16.14
CA PRO A 53 39.30 -21.19 -15.75
C PRO A 53 38.69 -20.36 -16.91
N PRO A 54 39.46 -19.62 -17.74
CA PRO A 54 38.89 -18.87 -18.85
C PRO A 54 38.29 -19.77 -19.94
N LYS A 55 38.85 -20.97 -20.17
CA LYS A 55 38.29 -21.93 -21.13
C LYS A 55 36.93 -22.49 -20.67
N VAL A 56 36.81 -22.90 -19.41
CA VAL A 56 35.57 -23.36 -18.79
C VAL A 56 34.50 -22.27 -18.86
N TYR A 57 34.86 -21.03 -18.53
CA TYR A 57 33.92 -19.91 -18.58
C TYR A 57 33.41 -19.63 -20.01
N ASN A 58 34.30 -19.64 -21.01
CA ASN A 58 33.92 -19.41 -22.40
C ASN A 58 33.03 -20.54 -22.96
N ALA A 59 33.39 -21.80 -22.68
CA ALA A 59 32.59 -22.94 -23.14
C ALA A 59 31.21 -22.99 -22.45
N LEU A 60 31.15 -22.68 -21.15
CA LEU A 60 29.89 -22.53 -20.42
C LEU A 60 29.04 -21.40 -21.00
N LYS A 61 29.66 -20.27 -21.35
CA LYS A 61 28.98 -19.14 -22.01
C LYS A 61 28.37 -19.54 -23.34
N GLU A 62 29.09 -20.29 -24.18
CA GLU A 62 28.58 -20.80 -25.45
C GLU A 62 27.35 -21.70 -25.25
N ASP A 63 27.43 -22.70 -24.35
CA ASP A 63 26.30 -23.60 -24.08
C ASP A 63 25.08 -22.85 -23.50
N ILE A 64 25.29 -21.83 -22.65
CA ILE A 64 24.20 -20.96 -22.14
C ILE A 64 23.57 -20.15 -23.28
N LEU A 65 24.37 -19.55 -24.16
CA LEU A 65 23.87 -18.75 -25.28
C LEU A 65 23.08 -19.60 -26.28
N ASP A 66 23.56 -20.81 -26.58
CA ASP A 66 22.85 -21.76 -27.44
C ASP A 66 21.51 -22.18 -26.84
N PHE A 67 21.46 -22.42 -25.52
CA PHE A 67 20.21 -22.71 -24.81
C PHE A 67 19.23 -21.53 -24.88
N ILE A 68 19.72 -20.31 -24.63
CA ILE A 68 18.91 -19.09 -24.66
C ILE A 68 18.38 -18.84 -26.08
N LYS A 69 19.17 -19.08 -27.12
CA LYS A 69 18.73 -18.96 -28.51
C LYS A 69 17.60 -19.92 -28.84
N GLN A 70 17.68 -21.18 -28.39
CA GLN A 70 16.58 -22.14 -28.55
C GLN A 70 15.32 -21.71 -27.78
N ALA A 71 15.48 -21.18 -26.56
CA ALA A 71 14.36 -20.63 -25.79
C ALA A 71 13.74 -19.41 -26.50
N GLN A 72 14.57 -18.53 -27.06
CA GLN A 72 14.14 -17.37 -27.83
C GLN A 72 13.30 -17.78 -29.03
N GLU A 73 13.74 -18.77 -29.82
CA GLU A 73 12.99 -19.29 -30.97
C GLU A 73 11.63 -19.87 -30.54
N ARG A 74 11.59 -20.63 -29.44
CA ARG A 74 10.32 -21.15 -28.87
C ARG A 74 9.37 -20.03 -28.47
N VAL A 75 9.86 -18.99 -27.79
CA VAL A 75 9.03 -17.87 -27.35
C VAL A 75 8.54 -17.03 -28.52
N LEU A 76 9.44 -16.67 -29.45
CA LEU A 76 9.14 -15.80 -30.59
C LEU A 76 8.34 -16.50 -31.71
N SER A 77 8.23 -17.83 -31.69
CA SER A 77 7.35 -18.56 -32.60
C SER A 77 5.86 -18.19 -32.42
N HIS A 78 5.48 -17.67 -31.25
CA HIS A 78 4.11 -17.27 -30.96
C HIS A 78 3.88 -15.81 -31.37
N GLN A 79 3.03 -15.59 -32.38
CA GLN A 79 2.65 -14.25 -32.81
C GLN A 79 1.67 -13.57 -31.85
N GLU A 80 0.76 -14.34 -31.26
CA GLU A 80 -0.25 -13.83 -30.34
C GLU A 80 0.36 -13.46 -28.97
N ASP A 81 0.02 -12.27 -28.48
CA ASP A 81 0.53 -11.69 -27.24
C ASP A 81 0.32 -12.59 -26.00
N GLN A 82 -0.85 -13.20 -25.84
CA GLN A 82 -1.12 -14.07 -24.68
C GLN A 82 -0.38 -15.40 -24.76
N ALA A 83 -0.30 -16.00 -25.95
CA ALA A 83 0.46 -17.24 -26.15
C ALA A 83 1.96 -17.01 -25.95
N LEU A 84 2.48 -15.88 -26.45
CA LEU A 84 3.86 -15.44 -26.21
C LEU A 84 4.15 -15.26 -24.72
N LEU A 85 3.25 -14.61 -23.98
CA LEU A 85 3.40 -14.45 -22.52
C LEU A 85 3.46 -15.80 -21.81
N LYS A 86 2.55 -16.73 -22.12
CA LYS A 86 2.56 -18.08 -21.52
C LYS A 86 3.85 -18.84 -21.84
N ALA A 87 4.28 -18.82 -23.10
CA ALA A 87 5.52 -19.47 -23.54
C ALA A 87 6.75 -18.86 -22.84
N TYR A 88 6.82 -17.52 -22.78
CA TYR A 88 7.89 -16.82 -22.07
C TYR A 88 7.95 -17.21 -20.60
N ILE A 89 6.84 -17.20 -19.89
CA ILE A 89 6.80 -17.47 -18.45
C ILE A 89 7.16 -18.93 -18.16
N ALA A 90 6.73 -19.88 -19.01
CA ALA A 90 7.11 -21.27 -18.89
C ALA A 90 8.63 -21.46 -19.02
N GLU A 91 9.26 -20.83 -20.03
CA GLU A 91 10.70 -20.93 -20.23
C GLU A 91 11.49 -20.14 -19.19
N TRP A 92 11.01 -18.96 -18.79
CA TRP A 92 11.62 -18.11 -17.76
C TRP A 92 11.67 -18.83 -16.41
N ARG A 93 10.58 -19.50 -15.98
CA ARG A 93 10.58 -20.27 -14.73
C ARG A 93 11.62 -21.37 -14.75
N LYS A 94 11.68 -22.13 -15.84
CA LYS A 94 12.67 -23.19 -16.00
C LYS A 94 14.08 -22.62 -15.89
N PHE A 95 14.36 -21.57 -16.64
CA PHE A 95 15.65 -20.91 -16.67
C PHE A 95 16.04 -20.31 -15.32
N PHE A 96 15.14 -19.58 -14.67
CA PHE A 96 15.38 -18.92 -13.39
C PHE A 96 15.69 -19.91 -12.26
N THR A 97 15.01 -21.06 -12.24
CA THR A 97 15.37 -22.17 -11.35
C THR A 97 16.81 -22.63 -11.60
N GLN A 98 17.21 -22.78 -12.87
CA GLN A 98 18.58 -23.17 -13.21
C GLN A 98 19.63 -22.09 -12.88
N CYS A 99 19.28 -20.80 -12.93
CA CYS A 99 20.14 -19.73 -12.43
C CYS A 99 20.46 -19.84 -10.92
N SER A 100 19.71 -20.64 -10.17
CA SER A 100 19.99 -20.91 -8.76
C SER A 100 20.89 -22.13 -8.56
N TYR A 101 20.76 -23.16 -9.41
CA TYR A 101 21.50 -24.42 -9.28
C TYR A 101 22.81 -24.42 -10.07
N LEU A 102 22.77 -24.03 -11.35
CA LEU A 102 23.91 -24.12 -12.25
C LEU A 102 25.16 -23.39 -11.71
N PRO A 103 25.08 -22.24 -11.02
CA PRO A 103 26.27 -21.60 -10.46
C PRO A 103 26.96 -22.36 -9.33
N MET A 104 26.28 -23.27 -8.63
CA MET A 104 26.81 -23.90 -7.41
C MET A 104 28.14 -24.65 -7.62
N PRO A 105 28.32 -25.47 -8.68
CA PRO A 105 29.59 -26.16 -8.96
C PRO A 105 30.73 -25.22 -9.38
N PHE A 106 30.41 -23.99 -9.83
CA PHE A 106 31.38 -23.05 -10.37
C PHE A 106 31.90 -22.02 -9.36
N GLY A 107 31.61 -22.18 -8.05
CA GLY A 107 32.18 -21.28 -7.03
C GLY A 107 33.72 -21.23 -7.05
N GLN A 108 34.40 -22.34 -7.35
CA GLN A 108 35.85 -22.39 -7.48
C GLN A 108 36.37 -21.66 -8.73
N LEU A 109 35.61 -21.72 -9.83
CA LEU A 109 35.90 -20.98 -11.05
C LEU A 109 35.91 -19.47 -10.79
N GLU A 110 34.95 -18.99 -10.00
CA GLU A 110 34.85 -17.57 -9.64
C GLU A 110 36.03 -17.10 -8.77
N ALA A 111 36.45 -17.93 -7.80
CA ALA A 111 37.62 -17.64 -6.98
C ALA A 111 38.91 -17.56 -7.81
N ALA A 112 39.07 -18.46 -8.79
CA ALA A 112 40.20 -18.49 -9.71
C ALA A 112 40.22 -17.28 -10.65
N LEU A 113 39.08 -16.89 -11.22
CA LEU A 113 38.97 -15.72 -12.11
C LEU A 113 39.17 -14.38 -11.41
N GLN A 114 38.84 -14.28 -10.11
CA GLN A 114 39.02 -13.07 -9.31
C GLN A 114 40.41 -12.96 -8.63
N GLY A 115 41.30 -13.94 -8.84
CA GLY A 115 42.64 -13.96 -8.24
C GLY A 115 42.66 -14.11 -6.71
N LYS A 116 41.58 -14.60 -6.10
CA LYS A 116 41.46 -14.76 -4.64
C LYS A 116 41.48 -16.24 -4.26
N THR A 117 42.62 -16.74 -3.83
CA THR A 117 42.78 -18.08 -3.23
C THR A 117 42.39 -18.02 -1.75
N SER A 118 41.10 -18.05 -1.41
CA SER A 118 40.69 -18.12 -0.01
C SER A 118 39.58 -19.13 0.24
N THR A 119 39.99 -20.29 0.72
CA THR A 119 39.19 -21.31 1.39
C THR A 119 38.61 -20.77 2.69
N SER A 120 37.39 -20.27 2.68
CA SER A 120 36.60 -20.09 3.92
C SER A 120 35.12 -20.39 3.69
N VAL A 121 34.66 -21.43 4.38
CA VAL A 121 33.33 -22.07 4.26
C VAL A 121 32.18 -21.14 4.73
N GLN A 122 32.49 -19.98 5.33
CA GLN A 122 31.50 -19.04 5.87
C GLN A 122 30.95 -18.02 4.86
N ARG A 123 31.50 -17.90 3.63
CA ARG A 123 31.05 -16.91 2.61
C ARG A 123 30.03 -17.42 1.58
N ILE A 124 29.68 -18.70 1.61
CA ILE A 124 28.86 -19.36 0.57
C ILE A 124 27.45 -18.78 0.45
N LYS A 125 26.88 -18.22 1.54
CA LYS A 125 25.52 -17.64 1.50
C LYS A 125 25.45 -16.24 0.87
N GLN A 126 26.54 -15.47 0.88
CA GLN A 126 26.59 -14.11 0.29
C GLN A 126 27.06 -14.13 -1.18
N GLN A 127 27.82 -15.14 -1.59
CA GLN A 127 28.30 -15.28 -2.98
C GLN A 127 27.22 -15.69 -4.00
N HIS A 128 26.06 -16.22 -3.58
CA HIS A 128 25.04 -16.73 -4.51
C HIS A 128 24.32 -15.64 -5.32
N GLU A 129 24.26 -14.41 -4.82
CA GLU A 129 23.70 -13.27 -5.56
C GLU A 129 24.74 -12.57 -6.47
N GLU A 130 26.03 -12.72 -6.20
CA GLU A 130 27.14 -12.10 -6.94
C GLU A 130 27.90 -13.07 -7.85
N SER A 131 27.34 -14.27 -8.08
CA SER A 131 27.94 -15.25 -8.97
C SER A 131 28.10 -14.70 -10.38
N VAL A 132 29.31 -14.83 -10.94
CA VAL A 132 29.64 -14.41 -12.31
C VAL A 132 28.84 -15.25 -13.31
N VAL A 133 28.65 -16.54 -13.05
CA VAL A 133 27.84 -17.43 -13.89
C VAL A 133 26.36 -17.03 -13.84
N ARG A 134 25.82 -16.77 -12.65
CA ARG A 134 24.42 -16.31 -12.50
C ARG A 134 24.20 -14.99 -13.23
N LYS A 135 25.12 -14.03 -13.06
CA LYS A 135 25.07 -12.74 -13.75
C LYS A 135 25.09 -12.91 -15.27
N LEU A 136 26.02 -13.72 -15.79
CA LEU A 136 26.10 -14.03 -17.23
C LEU A 136 24.77 -14.60 -17.76
N MET A 137 24.16 -15.55 -17.04
CA MET A 137 22.88 -16.14 -17.43
C MET A 137 21.77 -15.08 -17.51
N LEU A 138 21.62 -14.27 -16.46
CA LEU A 138 20.59 -13.23 -16.40
C LEU A 138 20.80 -12.13 -17.45
N ASP A 139 22.04 -11.65 -17.62
CA ASP A 139 22.39 -10.63 -18.62
C ASP A 139 22.16 -11.14 -20.05
N SER A 140 22.48 -12.41 -20.31
CA SER A 140 22.27 -13.04 -21.63
C SER A 140 20.79 -13.22 -21.93
N TRP A 141 19.99 -13.61 -20.92
CA TRP A 141 18.53 -13.71 -21.06
C TRP A 141 17.89 -12.33 -21.28
N ASN A 142 18.35 -11.33 -20.53
CA ASN A 142 17.87 -9.96 -20.64
C ASN A 142 18.10 -9.39 -22.04
N SER A 143 19.33 -9.50 -22.56
CA SER A 143 19.71 -8.99 -23.87
C SER A 143 19.07 -9.75 -25.04
N SER A 144 18.96 -11.07 -24.95
CA SER A 144 18.50 -11.89 -26.08
C SER A 144 16.98 -11.98 -26.16
N ILE A 145 16.29 -12.11 -25.03
CA ILE A 145 14.84 -12.36 -24.99
C ILE A 145 14.13 -11.15 -24.40
N PHE A 146 14.33 -10.87 -23.12
CA PHE A 146 13.44 -9.97 -22.37
C PHE A 146 13.41 -8.55 -22.94
N ASN A 147 14.56 -7.93 -23.24
CA ASN A 147 14.59 -6.57 -23.79
C ASN A 147 13.82 -6.40 -25.10
N ASN A 148 13.75 -7.46 -25.91
CA ASN A 148 13.06 -7.44 -27.21
C ASN A 148 11.54 -7.56 -27.08
N ILE A 149 11.04 -8.18 -26.00
CA ILE A 149 9.60 -8.44 -25.81
C ILE A 149 9.00 -7.79 -24.56
N LYS A 150 9.79 -7.09 -23.73
CA LYS A 150 9.35 -6.52 -22.44
C LYS A 150 8.10 -5.66 -22.54
N SER A 151 7.98 -4.83 -23.58
CA SER A 151 6.81 -3.97 -23.81
C SER A 151 5.55 -4.78 -24.11
N ARG A 152 5.66 -5.86 -24.90
CA ARG A 152 4.57 -6.78 -25.22
C ARG A 152 4.15 -7.59 -23.99
N LEU A 153 5.13 -8.10 -23.23
CA LEU A 153 4.89 -8.83 -21.98
C LEU A 153 4.17 -7.94 -20.95
N GLN A 154 4.65 -6.71 -20.76
CA GLN A 154 4.04 -5.73 -19.87
C GLN A 154 2.61 -5.40 -20.30
N SER A 155 2.40 -5.08 -21.58
CA SER A 155 1.07 -4.77 -22.11
C SER A 155 0.09 -5.93 -21.93
N SER A 156 0.56 -7.17 -22.15
CA SER A 156 -0.23 -8.39 -21.96
C SER A 156 -0.57 -8.61 -20.49
N ALA A 157 0.40 -8.40 -19.58
CA ALA A 157 0.18 -8.48 -18.14
C ALA A 157 -0.86 -7.44 -17.68
N MET A 158 -0.79 -6.20 -18.16
CA MET A 158 -1.78 -5.16 -17.81
C MET A 158 -3.18 -5.50 -18.33
N LYS A 159 -3.29 -6.10 -19.52
CA LYS A 159 -4.58 -6.61 -20.05
C LYS A 159 -5.16 -7.71 -19.16
N LEU A 160 -4.34 -8.66 -18.70
CA LEU A 160 -4.80 -9.72 -17.79
C LEU A 160 -5.31 -9.15 -16.47
N VAL A 161 -4.59 -8.18 -15.88
CA VAL A 161 -5.01 -7.50 -14.66
C VAL A 161 -6.33 -6.75 -14.88
N ARG A 162 -6.50 -6.06 -16.01
CA ARG A 162 -7.75 -5.39 -16.37
C ARG A 162 -8.92 -6.38 -16.48
N ASN A 163 -8.71 -7.53 -17.10
CA ASN A 163 -9.72 -8.57 -17.23
C ASN A 163 -10.12 -9.15 -15.87
N GLU A 164 -9.17 -9.36 -14.96
CA GLU A 164 -9.46 -9.81 -13.59
C GLU A 164 -10.24 -8.78 -12.78
N ARG A 165 -10.02 -7.48 -12.99
CA ARG A 165 -10.88 -6.43 -12.41
C ARG A 165 -12.32 -6.48 -12.91
N ASN A 166 -12.55 -7.05 -14.08
CA ASN A 166 -13.87 -7.30 -14.65
C ASN A 166 -14.45 -8.68 -14.26
N GLY A 167 -13.73 -9.47 -13.45
CA GLY A 167 -14.17 -10.77 -12.94
C GLY A 167 -13.64 -11.98 -13.71
N GLU A 168 -12.77 -11.78 -14.71
CA GLU A 168 -12.18 -12.90 -15.45
C GLU A 168 -10.98 -13.48 -14.70
N ALA A 169 -11.06 -14.76 -14.33
CA ALA A 169 -9.94 -15.46 -13.71
C ALA A 169 -8.85 -15.77 -14.76
N PHE A 170 -7.59 -15.57 -14.38
CA PHE A 170 -6.43 -15.96 -15.17
C PHE A 170 -5.33 -16.54 -14.27
N ASP A 171 -4.35 -17.21 -14.87
CA ASP A 171 -3.19 -17.71 -14.14
C ASP A 171 -2.31 -16.55 -13.66
N SER A 172 -2.41 -16.26 -12.36
CA SER A 172 -1.66 -15.23 -11.64
C SER A 172 -0.14 -15.31 -11.82
N GLN A 173 0.35 -16.52 -12.09
CA GLN A 173 1.76 -16.78 -12.34
C GLN A 173 2.30 -16.04 -13.58
N LEU A 174 1.44 -15.68 -14.53
CA LEU A 174 1.81 -14.91 -15.71
C LEU A 174 2.25 -13.48 -15.35
N VAL A 175 1.48 -12.79 -14.52
CA VAL A 175 1.81 -11.43 -14.07
C VAL A 175 2.98 -11.46 -13.09
N ILE A 176 2.98 -12.43 -12.17
CA ILE A 176 4.06 -12.63 -11.20
C ILE A 176 5.40 -12.89 -11.91
N GLY A 177 5.44 -13.73 -12.94
CA GLY A 177 6.68 -14.02 -13.65
C GLY A 177 7.18 -12.84 -14.49
N VAL A 178 6.30 -11.98 -15.00
CA VAL A 178 6.71 -10.72 -15.65
C VAL A 178 7.32 -9.79 -14.61
N ARG A 179 6.67 -9.59 -13.46
CA ARG A 179 7.23 -8.81 -12.33
C ARG A 179 8.61 -9.33 -11.94
N GLU A 180 8.74 -10.64 -11.72
CA GLU A 180 10.02 -11.28 -11.36
C GLU A 180 11.09 -11.08 -12.43
N SER A 181 10.71 -11.09 -13.72
CA SER A 181 11.65 -10.77 -14.80
C SER A 181 12.15 -9.33 -14.68
N TYR A 182 11.27 -8.35 -14.44
CA TYR A 182 11.66 -6.94 -14.26
C TYR A 182 12.57 -6.72 -13.04
N VAL A 183 12.37 -7.47 -11.95
CA VAL A 183 13.19 -7.35 -10.73
C VAL A 183 14.53 -8.07 -10.87
N ASN A 184 14.55 -9.30 -11.38
CA ASN A 184 15.76 -10.12 -11.40
C ASN A 184 16.69 -9.86 -12.60
N LEU A 185 16.16 -9.31 -13.70
CA LEU A 185 16.95 -8.96 -14.88
C LEU A 185 17.44 -7.50 -14.86
N SER A 186 17.31 -6.82 -13.72
CA SER A 186 17.81 -5.46 -13.59
C SER A 186 19.32 -5.42 -13.78
N SER A 187 19.77 -4.54 -14.66
CA SER A 187 21.19 -4.37 -15.00
C SER A 187 21.90 -3.41 -14.04
N ASN A 188 21.16 -2.71 -13.18
CA ASN A 188 21.72 -1.77 -12.22
C ASN A 188 22.19 -2.52 -10.95
N SER A 189 23.49 -2.46 -10.68
CA SER A 189 24.12 -3.08 -9.51
C SER A 189 23.84 -2.33 -8.20
N GLU A 190 23.51 -1.05 -8.26
CA GLU A 190 23.23 -0.21 -7.09
C GLU A 190 21.74 -0.23 -6.73
N ASP A 191 20.85 -0.25 -7.73
CA ASP A 191 19.40 -0.32 -7.52
C ASP A 191 18.74 -1.38 -8.43
N LYS A 192 18.61 -2.59 -7.89
CA LYS A 192 17.96 -3.72 -8.58
C LYS A 192 16.49 -3.47 -8.90
N LEU A 193 15.82 -2.48 -8.27
CA LEU A 193 14.40 -2.20 -8.48
C LEU A 193 14.12 -1.05 -9.44
N GLU A 194 15.12 -0.27 -9.86
CA GLU A 194 14.92 0.91 -10.72
C GLU A 194 14.13 0.57 -12.00
N ILE A 195 14.58 -0.42 -12.78
CA ILE A 195 13.92 -0.82 -14.03
C ILE A 195 12.49 -1.30 -13.75
N TYR A 196 12.26 -1.99 -12.64
CA TYR A 196 10.94 -2.42 -12.22
C TYR A 196 10.03 -1.22 -11.90
N ARG A 197 10.52 -0.24 -11.13
CA ARG A 197 9.74 0.95 -10.73
C ARG A 197 9.39 1.82 -11.94
N GLU A 198 10.36 2.07 -12.82
CA GLU A 198 10.19 2.95 -13.97
C GLU A 198 9.28 2.37 -15.07
N ASN A 199 9.21 1.05 -15.17
CA ASN A 199 8.46 0.37 -16.22
C ASN A 199 7.21 -0.32 -15.67
N PHE A 200 7.37 -1.43 -14.94
CA PHE A 200 6.27 -2.28 -14.54
C PHE A 200 5.38 -1.61 -13.49
N GLU A 201 5.94 -1.11 -12.38
CA GLU A 201 5.17 -0.44 -11.33
C GLU A 201 4.43 0.77 -11.89
N LYS A 202 5.15 1.65 -12.59
CA LYS A 202 4.57 2.84 -13.22
C LYS A 202 3.43 2.50 -14.18
N SER A 203 3.61 1.46 -15.01
CA SER A 203 2.57 1.04 -15.96
C SER A 203 1.39 0.38 -15.26
N TYR A 204 1.63 -0.37 -14.18
CA TYR A 204 0.60 -0.98 -13.36
C TYR A 204 -0.26 0.09 -12.67
N ILE A 205 0.37 1.07 -12.02
CA ILE A 205 -0.33 2.19 -11.38
C ILE A 205 -1.14 2.96 -12.43
N LYS A 206 -0.51 3.36 -13.55
CA LYS A 206 -1.20 4.07 -14.63
C LYS A 206 -2.41 3.32 -15.19
N ALA A 207 -2.27 2.01 -15.45
CA ALA A 207 -3.38 1.19 -15.92
C ALA A 207 -4.52 1.08 -14.88
N THR A 208 -4.19 1.18 -13.60
CA THR A 208 -5.17 1.19 -12.50
C THR A 208 -5.90 2.54 -12.43
N GLU A 209 -5.17 3.64 -12.56
CA GLU A 209 -5.73 5.00 -12.64
C GLU A 209 -6.67 5.15 -13.83
N GLU A 210 -6.26 4.70 -15.02
CA GLU A 210 -7.09 4.75 -16.23
C GLU A 210 -8.36 3.89 -16.09
N PHE A 211 -8.25 2.73 -15.44
CA PHE A 211 -9.41 1.85 -15.22
C PHE A 211 -10.44 2.49 -14.29
N TYR A 212 -10.01 2.95 -13.11
CA TYR A 212 -10.91 3.55 -12.15
C TYR A 212 -11.33 4.97 -12.53
N GLY A 213 -10.49 5.74 -13.24
CA GLY A 213 -10.83 7.07 -13.71
C GLY A 213 -11.99 7.09 -14.71
N LEU A 214 -12.19 6.00 -15.45
CA LEU A 214 -13.37 5.83 -16.30
C LEU A 214 -14.57 5.26 -15.53
N LYS A 215 -14.34 4.29 -14.64
CA LYS A 215 -15.41 3.53 -13.98
C LYS A 215 -16.02 4.26 -12.77
N ALA A 216 -15.23 5.07 -12.07
CA ALA A 216 -15.65 5.83 -10.90
C ALA A 216 -16.79 6.81 -11.19
N PRO A 217 -16.66 7.75 -12.17
CA PRO A 217 -17.75 8.69 -12.46
C PRO A 217 -19.02 7.98 -12.94
N GLN A 218 -18.90 6.95 -13.78
CA GLN A 218 -20.04 6.15 -14.24
C GLN A 218 -20.78 5.49 -13.08
N THR A 219 -20.05 4.85 -12.17
CA THR A 219 -20.65 4.18 -11.01
C THR A 219 -21.32 5.19 -10.06
N LEU A 220 -20.72 6.36 -9.90
CA LEU A 220 -21.26 7.44 -9.07
C LEU A 220 -22.57 7.99 -9.64
N GLU A 221 -22.65 8.20 -10.96
CA GLU A 221 -23.87 8.63 -11.65
C GLU A 221 -24.97 7.56 -11.60
N ASP A 222 -24.62 6.30 -11.82
CA ASP A 222 -25.60 5.20 -11.92
C ASP A 222 -26.22 4.79 -10.57
N THR A 223 -25.42 4.81 -9.50
CA THR A 223 -25.80 4.22 -8.20
C THR A 223 -25.98 5.23 -7.07
N GLY A 224 -25.55 6.47 -7.27
CA GLY A 224 -25.53 7.52 -6.27
C GLY A 224 -24.38 7.43 -5.26
N VAL A 225 -24.19 8.49 -4.48
CA VAL A 225 -23.05 8.67 -3.56
C VAL A 225 -22.91 7.54 -2.54
N GLN A 226 -24.04 7.10 -1.95
CA GLN A 226 -24.01 6.11 -0.87
C GLN A 226 -23.52 4.74 -1.35
N ASN A 227 -24.05 4.25 -2.46
CA ASN A 227 -23.62 3.00 -3.07
C ASN A 227 -22.20 3.12 -3.63
N TYR A 228 -21.84 4.28 -4.17
CA TYR A 228 -20.49 4.56 -4.62
C TYR A 228 -19.46 4.44 -3.49
N MET A 229 -19.75 4.92 -2.27
CA MET A 229 -18.84 4.76 -1.14
C MET A 229 -18.58 3.28 -0.82
N ILE A 230 -19.62 2.44 -0.87
CA ILE A 230 -19.48 0.99 -0.64
C ILE A 230 -18.63 0.36 -1.73
N TYR A 231 -18.88 0.75 -2.99
CA TYR A 231 -18.09 0.33 -4.14
C TYR A 231 -16.62 0.73 -4.00
N ALA A 232 -16.34 2.00 -3.65
CA ALA A 232 -14.98 2.52 -3.49
C ALA A 232 -14.21 1.76 -2.40
N GLU A 233 -14.80 1.54 -1.22
CA GLU A 233 -14.17 0.78 -0.14
C GLU A 233 -13.89 -0.68 -0.54
N SER A 234 -14.84 -1.34 -1.22
CA SER A 234 -14.64 -2.70 -1.75
C SER A 234 -13.48 -2.73 -2.76
N LYS A 235 -13.45 -1.79 -3.70
CA LYS A 235 -12.40 -1.73 -4.74
C LYS A 235 -11.03 -1.39 -4.19
N LEU A 236 -10.94 -0.54 -3.17
CA LEU A 236 -9.69 -0.29 -2.47
C LEU A 236 -9.13 -1.56 -1.81
N ARG A 237 -9.98 -2.34 -1.14
CA ARG A 237 -9.57 -3.62 -0.52
C ARG A 237 -9.16 -4.67 -1.57
N GLU A 238 -9.92 -4.78 -2.65
CA GLU A 238 -9.59 -5.68 -3.76
C GLU A 238 -8.24 -5.32 -4.39
N GLU A 239 -7.98 -4.03 -4.65
CA GLU A 239 -6.69 -3.58 -5.19
C GLU A 239 -5.54 -3.79 -4.21
N GLU A 240 -5.75 -3.62 -2.90
CA GLU A 240 -4.71 -3.91 -1.89
C GLU A 240 -4.29 -5.39 -1.93
N GLN A 241 -5.25 -6.30 -1.95
CA GLN A 241 -4.96 -7.73 -2.08
C GLN A 241 -4.27 -8.06 -3.40
N ARG A 242 -4.70 -7.42 -4.49
CA ARG A 242 -4.10 -7.59 -5.81
C ARG A 242 -2.67 -7.04 -5.87
N ALA A 243 -2.42 -5.91 -5.22
CA ALA A 243 -1.11 -5.28 -5.11
C ALA A 243 -0.12 -6.19 -4.38
N LEU A 244 -0.53 -6.74 -3.23
CA LEU A 244 0.28 -7.67 -2.44
C LEU A 244 0.65 -8.93 -3.25
N LYS A 245 -0.20 -9.31 -4.20
CA LYS A 245 0.01 -10.47 -5.07
C LYS A 245 0.91 -10.18 -6.28
N TYR A 246 0.75 -9.03 -6.93
CA TYR A 246 1.37 -8.74 -8.23
C TYR A 246 2.48 -7.69 -8.21
N LEU A 247 2.55 -6.83 -7.20
CA LEU A 247 3.66 -5.89 -7.02
C LEU A 247 4.76 -6.52 -6.16
N GLU A 248 5.94 -5.92 -6.18
CA GLU A 248 7.05 -6.32 -5.32
C GLU A 248 6.90 -5.66 -3.94
N SER A 249 7.03 -6.45 -2.87
CA SER A 249 6.87 -6.01 -1.48
C SER A 249 8.02 -6.44 -0.58
N ARG A 250 8.91 -7.34 -1.03
CA ARG A 250 9.95 -7.94 -0.19
C ARG A 250 11.21 -7.10 -0.07
N SER A 251 11.49 -6.24 -1.05
CA SER A 251 12.74 -5.48 -1.15
C SER A 251 12.67 -4.07 -0.57
N GLY A 252 11.82 -3.84 0.44
CA GLY A 252 11.64 -2.51 1.05
C GLY A 252 11.00 -1.48 0.09
N GLY A 253 10.28 -1.95 -0.93
CA GLY A 253 9.62 -1.11 -1.90
C GLY A 253 8.25 -0.63 -1.44
N ASP A 254 7.98 0.66 -1.58
CA ASP A 254 6.68 1.28 -1.30
C ASP A 254 5.66 1.09 -2.44
N SER A 255 5.86 0.14 -3.35
CA SER A 255 5.03 -0.03 -4.56
C SER A 255 3.55 -0.26 -4.23
N VAL A 256 3.26 -1.05 -3.19
CA VAL A 256 1.89 -1.29 -2.73
C VAL A 256 1.28 0.00 -2.17
N ALA A 257 2.02 0.72 -1.32
CA ALA A 257 1.56 2.00 -0.77
C ALA A 257 1.35 3.06 -1.86
N ASN A 258 2.23 3.11 -2.88
CA ASN A 258 2.11 3.98 -4.04
C ASN A 258 0.84 3.69 -4.83
N LEU A 259 0.56 2.41 -5.11
CA LEU A 259 -0.67 2.01 -5.78
C LEU A 259 -1.90 2.40 -4.96
N ILE A 260 -1.91 2.11 -3.65
CA ILE A 260 -3.05 2.44 -2.79
C ILE A 260 -3.29 3.94 -2.74
N ARG A 261 -2.23 4.76 -2.61
CA ARG A 261 -2.35 6.22 -2.67
C ARG A 261 -2.96 6.68 -3.99
N SER A 262 -2.55 6.11 -5.11
CA SER A 262 -3.11 6.41 -6.43
C SER A 262 -4.58 5.96 -6.54
N CYS A 263 -4.92 4.79 -6.02
CA CYS A 263 -6.32 4.31 -5.99
C CYS A 263 -7.20 5.22 -5.12
N VAL A 264 -6.73 5.65 -3.95
CA VAL A 264 -7.43 6.61 -3.09
C VAL A 264 -7.62 7.93 -3.82
N PHE A 265 -6.61 8.41 -4.55
CA PHE A 265 -6.74 9.62 -5.34
C PHE A 265 -7.86 9.53 -6.38
N VAL A 266 -7.85 8.48 -7.19
CA VAL A 266 -8.80 8.31 -8.30
C VAL A 266 -10.22 7.94 -7.82
N LEU A 267 -10.34 7.08 -6.81
CA LEU A 267 -11.64 6.63 -6.31
C LEU A 267 -12.27 7.58 -5.28
N VAL A 268 -11.46 8.29 -4.48
CA VAL A 268 -11.97 9.07 -3.34
C VAL A 268 -11.67 10.55 -3.52
N THR A 269 -10.39 10.93 -3.62
CA THR A 269 -9.99 12.34 -3.64
C THR A 269 -10.60 13.11 -4.80
N ALA A 270 -10.68 12.51 -5.99
CA ALA A 270 -11.28 13.13 -7.17
C ALA A 270 -12.79 13.43 -7.02
N HIS A 271 -13.49 12.69 -6.15
CA HIS A 271 -14.94 12.79 -5.94
C HIS A 271 -15.29 13.27 -4.52
N LYS A 272 -14.32 13.79 -3.77
CA LYS A 272 -14.48 14.12 -2.35
C LYS A 272 -15.58 15.15 -2.09
N GLU A 273 -15.72 16.15 -2.95
CA GLU A 273 -16.72 17.22 -2.78
C GLU A 273 -18.14 16.67 -2.87
N THR A 274 -18.39 15.78 -3.84
CA THR A 274 -19.68 15.12 -4.01
C THR A 274 -20.00 14.19 -2.84
N ILE A 275 -19.00 13.47 -2.31
CA ILE A 275 -19.18 12.60 -1.15
C ILE A 275 -19.49 13.42 0.11
N LEU A 276 -18.72 14.48 0.35
CA LEU A 276 -18.85 15.32 1.53
C LEU A 276 -20.14 16.15 1.53
N ALA A 277 -20.72 16.47 0.37
CA ALA A 277 -22.00 17.17 0.28
C ALA A 277 -23.15 16.41 0.98
N GLU A 278 -23.07 15.08 1.04
CA GLU A 278 -24.07 14.23 1.70
C GLU A 278 -23.83 14.08 3.21
N CYS A 279 -22.67 14.51 3.72
CA CYS A 279 -22.26 14.30 5.12
C CYS A 279 -23.26 14.91 6.11
N LEU A 280 -23.64 16.17 5.91
CA LEU A 280 -24.57 16.87 6.80
C LEU A 280 -25.94 16.18 6.89
N GLU A 281 -26.45 15.66 5.78
CA GLU A 281 -27.74 14.99 5.73
C GLU A 281 -27.68 13.62 6.43
N MET A 282 -26.58 12.88 6.26
CA MET A 282 -26.35 11.63 6.99
C MET A 282 -26.24 11.85 8.51
N ILE A 283 -25.60 12.95 8.93
CA ILE A 283 -25.52 13.34 10.35
C ILE A 283 -26.93 13.61 10.91
N LYS A 284 -27.75 14.40 10.19
CA LYS A 284 -29.13 14.71 10.61
C LYS A 284 -30.01 13.48 10.75
N ASN A 285 -29.87 12.53 9.82
CA ASN A 285 -30.65 11.30 9.79
C ASN A 285 -30.07 10.18 10.67
N ASN A 286 -28.98 10.45 11.40
CA ASN A 286 -28.31 9.50 12.29
C ASN A 286 -27.86 8.20 11.57
N GLU A 287 -27.39 8.32 10.32
CA GLU A 287 -26.99 7.19 9.48
C GLU A 287 -25.55 6.73 9.80
N THR A 288 -25.33 6.25 11.02
CA THR A 288 -24.02 5.97 11.61
C THR A 288 -23.14 5.05 10.76
N GLN A 289 -23.70 3.99 10.19
CA GLN A 289 -22.95 3.05 9.32
C GLN A 289 -22.39 3.73 8.07
N LYS A 290 -23.16 4.65 7.46
CA LYS A 290 -22.75 5.36 6.25
C LYS A 290 -21.71 6.44 6.57
N LEU A 291 -21.87 7.12 7.71
CA LEU A 291 -20.86 8.06 8.21
C LEU A 291 -19.53 7.38 8.54
N GLN A 292 -19.58 6.17 9.11
CA GLN A 292 -18.39 5.37 9.38
C GLN A 292 -17.65 5.00 8.10
N LEU A 293 -18.39 4.61 7.07
CA LEU A 293 -17.83 4.35 5.74
C LEU A 293 -17.21 5.62 5.13
N MET A 294 -17.92 6.74 5.19
CA MET A 294 -17.41 8.04 4.72
C MET A 294 -16.13 8.44 5.45
N PHE A 295 -16.10 8.29 6.78
CA PHE A 295 -14.93 8.56 7.60
C PHE A 295 -13.74 7.68 7.19
N ASN A 296 -13.94 6.38 7.03
CA ASN A 296 -12.88 5.44 6.63
C ASN A 296 -12.29 5.78 5.25
N LEU A 297 -13.10 6.32 4.33
CA LEU A 297 -12.63 6.78 3.02
C LEU A 297 -11.87 8.11 3.13
N MET A 298 -12.43 9.09 3.86
CA MET A 298 -11.87 10.44 3.98
C MET A 298 -10.61 10.50 4.84
N ASP A 299 -10.44 9.60 5.81
CA ASP A 299 -9.22 9.50 6.62
C ASP A 299 -8.01 9.02 5.81
N ARG A 300 -8.25 8.32 4.68
CA ARG A 300 -7.19 7.92 3.73
C ARG A 300 -6.76 9.06 2.81
N VAL A 301 -7.54 10.12 2.72
CA VAL A 301 -7.25 11.25 1.82
C VAL A 301 -6.20 12.16 2.49
N PRO A 302 -5.03 12.37 1.86
CA PRO A 302 -4.06 13.32 2.36
C PRO A 302 -4.63 14.75 2.35
N ASP A 303 -4.15 15.62 3.23
CA ASP A 303 -4.55 17.03 3.36
C ASP A 303 -5.97 17.29 3.91
N GLN A 304 -6.21 16.85 5.15
CA GLN A 304 -7.41 17.19 5.93
C GLN A 304 -8.75 16.76 5.29
N GLY A 305 -8.80 15.57 4.67
CA GLY A 305 -10.03 15.04 4.05
C GLY A 305 -11.26 15.02 4.99
N ILE A 306 -11.04 14.85 6.30
CA ILE A 306 -12.10 14.83 7.32
C ILE A 306 -12.52 16.21 7.86
N ALA A 307 -11.79 17.29 7.54
CA ALA A 307 -12.07 18.60 8.12
C ALA A 307 -13.48 19.13 7.82
N PRO A 308 -14.04 18.94 6.61
CA PRO A 308 -15.43 19.28 6.34
C PRO A 308 -16.42 18.49 7.20
N MET A 309 -16.15 17.20 7.44
CA MET A 309 -16.99 16.37 8.31
C MET A 309 -16.99 16.87 9.76
N LEU A 310 -15.84 17.31 10.27
CA LEU A 310 -15.74 17.92 11.60
C LEU A 310 -16.57 19.20 11.67
N SER A 311 -16.48 20.06 10.65
CA SER A 311 -17.27 21.29 10.57
C SER A 311 -18.77 21.03 10.51
N ASP A 312 -19.20 20.02 9.74
CA ASP A 312 -20.62 19.65 9.62
C ASP A 312 -21.16 19.10 10.96
N LEU A 313 -20.38 18.27 11.66
CA LEU A 313 -20.73 17.80 12.99
C LEU A 313 -20.83 18.97 13.98
N GLU A 314 -19.83 19.85 14.00
CA GLU A 314 -19.82 21.05 14.86
C GLU A 314 -21.06 21.92 14.63
N SER A 315 -21.37 22.19 13.36
CA SER A 315 -22.53 22.99 12.95
C SER A 315 -23.85 22.31 13.34
N HIS A 316 -23.97 21.01 13.10
CA HIS A 316 -25.18 20.26 13.42
C HIS A 316 -25.44 20.18 14.93
N ILE A 317 -24.42 19.92 15.75
CA ILE A 317 -24.52 19.91 17.22
C ILE A 317 -24.93 21.29 17.71
N TYR A 318 -24.31 22.35 17.18
CA TYR A 318 -24.64 23.72 17.56
C TYR A 318 -26.08 24.06 17.20
N GLN A 319 -26.51 23.84 15.96
CA GLN A 319 -27.87 24.16 15.51
C GLN A 319 -28.94 23.37 16.27
N ASN A 320 -28.74 22.07 16.49
CA ASN A 320 -29.64 21.26 17.31
C ASN A 320 -29.67 21.73 18.75
N GLY A 321 -28.50 22.04 19.33
CA GLY A 321 -28.41 22.55 20.69
C GLY A 321 -29.18 23.86 20.85
N ILE A 322 -29.01 24.82 19.94
CA ILE A 322 -29.79 26.07 19.99
C ILE A 322 -31.28 25.79 19.81
N ALA A 323 -31.68 24.96 18.84
CA ALA A 323 -33.08 24.66 18.58
C ALA A 323 -33.78 23.98 19.77
N ASP A 324 -33.18 22.93 20.33
CA ASP A 324 -33.70 22.19 21.50
C ASP A 324 -33.88 23.14 22.70
N MET A 325 -32.97 24.10 22.87
CA MET A 325 -33.00 25.04 23.99
C MET A 325 -33.96 26.22 23.78
N VAL A 326 -34.15 26.68 22.55
CA VAL A 326 -35.14 27.72 22.20
C VAL A 326 -36.56 27.18 22.32
N GLU A 327 -36.82 25.98 21.81
CA GLU A 327 -38.14 25.33 21.91
C GLU A 327 -38.57 25.15 23.38
N SER A 328 -37.60 24.90 24.26
CA SER A 328 -37.83 24.66 25.68
C SER A 328 -37.61 25.90 26.56
N ALA A 329 -37.43 27.10 25.98
CA ALA A 329 -36.99 28.30 26.72
C ALA A 329 -37.93 28.71 27.86
N GLU A 330 -39.26 28.59 27.67
CA GLU A 330 -40.26 28.94 28.69
C GLU A 330 -40.25 27.97 29.88
N VAL A 331 -39.97 26.68 29.64
CA VAL A 331 -39.94 25.64 30.68
C VAL A 331 -38.60 25.67 31.41
N ILE A 332 -37.51 25.84 30.68
CA ILE A 332 -36.13 25.83 31.19
C ILE A 332 -35.83 27.02 32.10
N THR A 333 -36.40 28.19 31.83
CA THR A 333 -36.19 29.39 32.65
C THR A 333 -36.80 29.27 34.06
N GLN A 334 -37.74 28.34 34.26
CA GLN A 334 -38.40 28.09 35.53
C GLN A 334 -37.97 26.78 36.20
N ASP A 335 -37.38 25.85 35.44
CA ASP A 335 -37.05 24.49 35.87
C ASP A 335 -35.60 24.13 35.53
N SER A 336 -34.70 24.31 36.51
CA SER A 336 -33.27 24.03 36.37
C SER A 336 -32.95 22.54 36.17
N GLU A 337 -33.83 21.63 36.61
CA GLU A 337 -33.64 20.20 36.41
C GLU A 337 -33.82 19.83 34.94
N LYS A 338 -34.93 20.25 34.34
CA LYS A 338 -35.18 20.02 32.91
C LYS A 338 -34.11 20.65 32.02
N TYR A 339 -33.55 21.79 32.41
CA TYR A 339 -32.42 22.37 31.71
C TYR A 339 -31.21 21.43 31.63
N VAL A 340 -30.78 20.92 32.78
CA VAL A 340 -29.60 20.06 32.88
C VAL A 340 -29.85 18.70 32.25
N GLU A 341 -31.06 18.15 32.39
CA GLU A 341 -31.44 16.91 31.71
C GLU A 341 -31.38 17.04 30.19
N ARG A 342 -31.85 18.16 29.63
CA ARG A 342 -31.80 18.40 28.17
C ARG A 342 -30.37 18.53 27.67
N LEU A 343 -29.52 19.27 28.39
CA LEU A 343 -28.09 19.35 28.11
C LEU A 343 -27.44 17.95 28.14
N LEU A 344 -27.65 17.19 29.22
CA LEU A 344 -27.11 15.83 29.33
C LEU A 344 -27.63 14.90 28.23
N SER A 345 -28.90 15.02 27.84
CA SER A 345 -29.49 14.27 26.74
C SER A 345 -28.84 14.61 25.41
N LEU A 346 -28.63 15.89 25.12
CA LEU A 346 -27.92 16.37 23.93
C LEU A 346 -26.49 15.83 23.87
N PHE A 347 -25.76 15.92 24.99
CA PHE A 347 -24.40 15.40 25.09
C PHE A 347 -24.34 13.89 24.88
N LYS A 348 -25.24 13.13 25.51
CA LYS A 348 -25.33 11.66 25.36
C LYS A 348 -25.67 11.26 23.92
N ARG A 349 -26.65 11.94 23.29
CA ARG A 349 -27.06 11.71 21.90
C ARG A 349 -25.89 11.86 20.94
N PHE A 350 -25.16 12.98 21.02
CA PHE A 350 -24.03 13.21 20.12
C PHE A 350 -22.77 12.42 20.49
N SER A 351 -22.60 12.04 21.76
CA SER A 351 -21.55 11.10 22.15
C SER A 351 -21.78 9.71 21.58
N LEU A 352 -23.04 9.25 21.57
CA LEU A 352 -23.41 7.98 20.93
C LEU A 352 -23.18 8.05 19.41
N LEU A 353 -23.59 9.15 18.77
CA LEU A 353 -23.32 9.38 17.35
C LEU A 353 -21.81 9.31 17.04
N VAL A 354 -20.97 10.02 17.80
CA VAL A 354 -19.52 10.01 17.57
C VAL A 354 -18.91 8.63 17.78
N LYS A 355 -19.39 7.91 18.79
CA LYS A 355 -18.96 6.54 19.06
C LYS A 355 -19.30 5.59 17.90
N GLU A 356 -20.53 5.62 17.41
CA GLU A 356 -21.00 4.70 16.38
C GLU A 356 -20.53 5.07 14.97
N ALA A 357 -20.56 6.37 14.63
CA ALA A 357 -20.21 6.86 13.30
C ALA A 357 -18.70 7.05 13.11
N PHE A 358 -17.96 7.44 14.16
CA PHE A 358 -16.56 7.84 14.03
C PHE A 358 -15.63 7.04 14.95
N ASN A 359 -16.10 5.92 15.53
CA ASN A 359 -15.31 5.01 16.37
C ASN A 359 -14.59 5.71 17.55
N ASP A 360 -15.22 6.71 18.17
CA ASP A 360 -14.61 7.51 19.24
C ASP A 360 -13.28 8.20 18.81
N ASP A 361 -13.16 8.57 17.53
CA ASP A 361 -11.98 9.28 17.02
C ASP A 361 -11.75 10.59 17.81
N PRO A 362 -10.53 10.83 18.34
CA PRO A 362 -10.24 11.99 19.19
C PRO A 362 -10.55 13.34 18.53
N ARG A 363 -10.47 13.44 17.20
CA ARG A 363 -10.73 14.68 16.45
C ARG A 363 -12.22 15.00 16.48
N PHE A 364 -13.08 13.99 16.30
CA PHE A 364 -14.54 14.14 16.40
C PHE A 364 -15.01 14.36 17.84
N LEU A 365 -14.38 13.74 18.83
CA LEU A 365 -14.63 14.02 20.25
C LEU A 365 -14.32 15.49 20.60
N THR A 366 -13.18 15.99 20.14
CA THR A 366 -12.78 17.39 20.34
C THR A 366 -13.77 18.36 19.66
N SER A 367 -14.21 18.02 18.44
CA SER A 367 -15.18 18.80 17.67
C SER A 367 -16.55 18.86 18.38
N ARG A 368 -17.03 17.72 18.90
CA ARG A 368 -18.22 17.64 19.77
C ARG A 368 -18.08 18.54 20.99
N ASP A 369 -16.98 18.43 21.73
CA ASP A 369 -16.77 19.19 22.97
C ASP A 369 -16.71 20.70 22.72
N LYS A 370 -16.08 21.10 21.61
CA LYS A 370 -16.05 22.49 21.14
C LYS A 370 -17.44 23.01 20.79
N ALA A 371 -18.22 22.25 20.03
CA ALA A 371 -19.59 22.61 19.67
C ALA A 371 -20.49 22.71 20.91
N TYR A 372 -20.38 21.74 21.81
CA TYR A 372 -21.17 21.69 23.04
C TYR A 372 -20.83 22.85 23.98
N LYS A 373 -19.54 23.18 24.12
CA LYS A 373 -19.09 24.38 24.84
C LYS A 373 -19.67 25.66 24.23
N LYS A 374 -19.79 25.73 22.90
CA LYS A 374 -20.40 26.88 22.21
C LYS A 374 -21.89 27.00 22.54
N VAL A 375 -22.63 25.90 22.56
CA VAL A 375 -24.06 25.87 22.94
C VAL A 375 -24.27 26.33 24.38
N VAL A 376 -23.49 25.80 25.33
CA VAL A 376 -23.57 26.13 26.76
C VAL A 376 -23.29 27.61 27.04
N ASN A 377 -22.34 28.19 26.31
CA ASN A 377 -21.94 29.59 26.46
C ASN A 377 -22.70 30.55 25.52
N ASP A 378 -23.70 30.06 24.78
CA ASP A 378 -24.45 30.91 23.87
C ASP A 378 -25.36 31.87 24.63
N THR A 379 -25.14 33.17 24.42
CA THR A 379 -25.83 34.25 25.12
C THR A 379 -27.17 34.62 24.49
N SER A 380 -27.50 34.06 23.31
CA SER A 380 -28.77 34.30 22.62
C SER A 380 -29.93 33.49 23.20
N ILE A 381 -29.65 32.40 23.91
CA ILE A 381 -30.66 31.48 24.45
C ILE A 381 -31.12 31.94 25.84
N PHE A 382 -30.16 32.12 26.76
CA PHE A 382 -30.43 32.54 28.13
C PHE A 382 -29.53 33.72 28.46
N ARG A 383 -30.01 34.92 28.18
CA ARG A 383 -29.29 36.15 28.49
C ARG A 383 -29.42 36.46 29.98
N LEU A 384 -28.29 36.51 30.67
CA LEU A 384 -28.15 37.16 31.96
C LEU A 384 -27.60 38.57 31.72
N ASP A 385 -28.39 39.60 31.99
CA ASP A 385 -27.87 40.97 32.03
C ASP A 385 -27.27 41.21 33.42
N LEU A 386 -25.95 41.08 33.52
CA LEU A 386 -25.23 41.45 34.74
C LEU A 386 -25.06 42.98 34.81
N PRO A 387 -25.32 43.60 35.98
CA PRO A 387 -24.88 44.97 36.21
C PRO A 387 -23.35 45.00 36.12
N ALA A 388 -22.79 45.87 35.29
CA ALA A 388 -21.35 46.04 35.18
C ALA A 388 -20.76 46.31 36.57
N ARG A 389 -19.74 45.53 36.99
CA ARG A 389 -19.00 45.80 38.22
C ARG A 389 -18.43 47.21 38.13
N PRO A 390 -18.67 48.11 39.11
CA PRO A 390 -17.95 49.36 39.18
C PRO A 390 -16.49 49.00 39.48
N THR A 391 -15.62 49.14 38.48
CA THR A 391 -14.18 49.23 38.72
C THR A 391 -13.96 50.46 39.61
N GLY A 392 -13.64 50.27 40.89
CA GLY A 392 -12.89 51.29 41.63
C GLY A 392 -11.61 51.58 40.84
N VAL A 393 -11.15 52.81 40.67
CA VAL A 393 -11.13 53.95 41.59
C VAL A 393 -11.09 55.23 40.74
N GLY A 394 -11.85 56.26 41.15
CA GLY A 394 -11.56 57.66 40.80
C GLY A 394 -12.49 58.34 39.78
N GLY A 395 -13.45 59.11 40.32
CA GLY A 395 -13.93 60.39 39.79
C GLY A 395 -14.42 60.50 38.34
N SER A 396 -15.73 60.62 38.16
CA SER A 396 -16.41 61.73 37.44
C SER A 396 -17.79 61.28 36.93
N THR A 397 -18.78 62.11 37.24
CA THR A 397 -20.17 62.03 36.83
C THR A 397 -20.31 62.22 35.32
N THR A 398 -20.67 61.17 34.58
CA THR A 398 -21.51 61.29 33.37
C THR A 398 -22.36 60.03 33.20
N SER A 399 -23.67 60.21 33.26
CA SER A 399 -24.70 59.21 33.00
C SER A 399 -24.72 58.81 31.52
N GLY A 400 -24.09 57.69 31.18
CA GLY A 400 -24.32 56.94 29.95
C GLY A 400 -25.01 55.60 30.27
N PRO A 401 -25.71 54.96 29.32
CA PRO A 401 -26.43 53.72 29.59
C PRO A 401 -25.42 52.64 30.03
N ASN A 402 -25.66 52.06 31.21
CA ASN A 402 -24.91 50.92 31.74
C ASN A 402 -24.79 49.86 30.65
N LYS A 403 -23.59 49.65 30.10
CA LYS A 403 -23.30 48.53 29.21
C LYS A 403 -23.33 47.25 30.05
N THR A 404 -24.48 46.59 30.14
CA THR A 404 -24.58 45.22 30.65
C THR A 404 -23.82 44.31 29.68
N GLN A 405 -22.88 43.52 30.19
CA GLN A 405 -22.32 42.43 29.37
C GLN A 405 -23.30 41.27 29.44
N PRO A 406 -23.87 40.84 28.30
CA PRO A 406 -24.74 39.66 28.27
C PRO A 406 -23.86 38.43 28.51
N GLU A 407 -24.06 37.76 29.63
CA GLU A 407 -23.46 36.45 29.90
C GLU A 407 -24.54 35.36 29.77
N SER A 408 -24.13 34.12 29.51
CA SER A 408 -25.05 32.99 29.49
C SER A 408 -25.57 32.76 30.92
N ARG A 409 -26.88 32.55 31.06
CA ARG A 409 -27.54 32.18 32.32
C ARG A 409 -27.26 30.74 32.75
N CYS A 410 -26.54 29.97 31.91
CA CYS A 410 -26.22 28.57 32.17
C CYS A 410 -25.54 28.32 33.53
N PRO A 411 -24.55 29.11 33.99
CA PRO A 411 -23.90 28.86 35.28
C PRO A 411 -24.86 28.98 36.47
N GLU A 412 -25.82 29.93 36.42
CA GLU A 412 -26.85 30.12 37.45
C GLU A 412 -27.78 28.89 37.50
N LEU A 413 -28.26 28.43 36.35
CA LEU A 413 -29.14 27.26 36.25
C LEU A 413 -28.46 25.97 36.72
N LEU A 414 -27.18 25.78 36.37
CA LEU A 414 -26.37 24.66 36.83
C LEU A 414 -26.16 24.71 38.35
N ALA A 415 -25.88 25.88 38.92
CA ALA A 415 -25.74 26.06 40.36
C ALA A 415 -27.05 25.73 41.10
N ASN A 416 -28.18 26.24 40.62
CA ASN A 416 -29.51 25.96 41.18
C ASN A 416 -29.85 24.47 41.15
N TYR A 417 -29.50 23.77 40.06
CA TYR A 417 -29.68 22.33 39.96
C TYR A 417 -28.83 21.55 40.97
N CYS A 418 -27.55 21.90 41.12
CA CYS A 418 -26.68 21.31 42.14
C CYS A 418 -27.21 21.56 43.55
N ASP A 419 -27.68 22.78 43.85
CA ASP A 419 -28.32 23.12 45.12
C ASP A 419 -29.56 22.26 45.37
N MET A 420 -30.37 22.00 44.36
CA MET A 420 -31.54 21.14 44.47
C MET A 420 -31.16 19.69 44.81
N LEU A 421 -30.13 19.13 44.15
CA LEU A 421 -29.64 17.77 44.42
C LEU A 421 -29.00 17.63 45.80
N LEU A 422 -28.36 18.69 46.30
CA LEU A 422 -27.62 18.69 47.56
C LEU A 422 -28.48 19.13 48.76
N ARG A 423 -29.63 19.77 48.53
CA ARG A 423 -30.59 20.08 49.59
C ARG A 423 -31.10 18.77 50.19
N LYS A 424 -30.97 18.62 51.50
CA LYS A 424 -31.65 17.55 52.23
C LYS A 424 -33.15 17.67 51.97
N ASN A 425 -33.75 16.70 51.28
CA ASN A 425 -35.19 16.55 51.24
C ASN A 425 -35.68 16.29 52.66
N THR A 426 -36.06 17.36 53.37
CA THR A 426 -36.86 17.26 54.58
C THR A 426 -38.31 17.07 54.14
N SER A 427 -38.65 15.86 53.72
CA SER A 427 -40.03 15.43 53.60
C SER A 427 -40.15 13.96 53.98
N LYS A 428 -40.52 13.78 55.26
CA LYS A 428 -41.29 12.70 55.90
C LYS A 428 -40.79 11.26 55.84
#